data_AF-A0A645BSD3-F1
#
_entry.id   AF-A0A645BSD3-F1
#
_cell.length_a   1.000
_cell.length_b   1.000
_cell.length_c   1.000
_cell.angle_alpha   90.00
_cell.angle_beta   90.00
_cell.angle_gamma   90.00
#
_symmetry.space_group_name_H-M   'P 1'
#
loop_
_entity.id
_entity.type
_entity.pdbx_description
1 polymer ?
#
loop_
_entity_poly.entity_id
_entity_poly.type
_entity_poly.pdbx_seq_one_letter_code
_entity_poly.pdbx_strand_id
1 'polypeptide(L)'
;MKFYQWYSQACGGILGIVSCIYCYLRGDLLIYSNLNGNFDIISFNGILASYILYPLCFLTFIMAIVIALPNISQKKILNVEITKINSIIIYLTTLVGILGCTIYFIIPALSLLINDLTYAFKYCKSKINNNLTLTIKDNDIEQDSQELSDTSEQLLSTKTEMAINLLNKNANMNFITEVTGLSEDYVSNLKRVDLTKK
;
A
#
# COMPACT_ATOMS: atom_id res chain seq x y z
N MET A 1 15.94 15.00 -7.75
CA MET A 1 14.70 14.95 -6.96
C MET A 1 13.53 15.40 -7.84
N LYS A 2 12.31 14.93 -7.57
CA LYS A 2 11.14 15.29 -8.37
C LYS A 2 10.64 16.67 -7.94
N PHE A 3 10.25 17.49 -8.91
CA PHE A 3 9.76 18.87 -8.71
C PHE A 3 8.72 18.98 -7.58
N TYR A 4 7.78 18.04 -7.51
CA TYR A 4 6.70 18.06 -6.51
C TYR A 4 7.20 18.01 -5.05
N GLN A 5 8.38 17.43 -4.79
CA GLN A 5 8.87 17.20 -3.43
C GLN A 5 9.26 18.50 -2.74
N TRP A 6 10.13 19.29 -3.39
CA TRP A 6 10.54 20.58 -2.85
C TRP A 6 9.41 21.61 -2.94
N TYR A 7 8.56 21.52 -3.96
CA TYR A 7 7.40 22.41 -4.10
C TYR A 7 6.37 22.20 -2.98
N SER A 8 6.03 20.95 -2.66
CA SER A 8 5.11 20.66 -1.55
C SER A 8 5.72 21.07 -0.21
N GLN A 9 7.03 20.88 -0.02
CA GLN A 9 7.70 21.36 1.18
C GLN A 9 7.61 22.89 1.32
N ALA A 10 7.86 23.63 0.23
CA ALA A 10 7.75 25.09 0.23
C ALA A 10 6.31 25.55 0.53
N CYS A 11 5.32 24.91 -0.08
CA CYS A 11 3.91 25.17 0.17
C CYS A 11 3.53 24.90 1.64
N GLY A 12 3.95 23.75 2.19
CA GLY A 12 3.74 23.42 3.60
C GLY A 12 4.41 24.39 4.57
N GLY A 13 5.61 24.88 4.23
CA GLY A 13 6.30 25.93 5.00
C GLY A 13 5.52 27.24 5.03
N ILE A 14 5.05 27.72 3.87
CA ILE A 14 4.25 28.97 3.77
C ILE A 14 2.92 28.83 4.51
N LEU A 15 2.18 27.74 4.28
CA LEU A 15 0.92 27.48 4.99
C LEU A 15 1.16 27.38 6.51
N GLY A 16 2.29 26.79 6.91
CA GLY A 16 2.72 26.75 8.31
C GLY A 16 2.91 28.14 8.90
N ILE A 17 3.59 29.05 8.17
CA ILE A 17 3.78 30.45 8.59
C ILE A 17 2.42 31.15 8.76
N VAL A 18 1.48 30.98 7.82
CA VAL A 18 0.14 31.57 7.91
C VAL A 18 -0.62 31.03 9.12
N SER A 19 -0.57 29.71 9.37
CA SER A 19 -1.17 29.10 10.55
C SER A 19 -0.57 29.61 11.86
N CYS A 20 0.76 29.85 11.90
CA CYS A 20 1.43 30.43 13.07
C CYS A 20 0.92 31.84 13.35
N ILE A 21 0.85 32.70 12.33
CA ILE A 21 0.37 34.08 12.45
C ILE A 21 -1.10 34.09 12.91
N TYR A 22 -1.93 33.22 12.33
CA TYR A 22 -3.33 33.10 12.72
C TYR A 22 -3.49 32.67 14.19
N CYS A 23 -2.73 31.66 14.64
CA CYS A 23 -2.76 31.22 16.03
C CYS A 23 -2.23 32.29 16.99
N TYR A 24 -1.21 33.04 16.59
CA TYR A 24 -0.70 34.17 17.37
C TYR A 24 -1.78 35.25 17.55
N LEU A 25 -2.38 35.71 16.46
CA LEU A 25 -3.43 36.74 16.48
C LEU A 25 -4.66 36.27 17.28
N ARG A 26 -5.06 35.01 17.14
CA ARG A 26 -6.19 34.45 17.91
C ARG A 26 -5.87 34.33 19.40
N GLY A 27 -4.64 33.97 19.74
CA GLY A 27 -4.17 33.93 21.13
C GLY A 27 -4.21 35.31 21.77
N ASP A 28 -3.78 36.34 21.03
CA ASP A 28 -3.81 37.73 21.50
C ASP A 28 -5.24 38.29 21.58
N LEU A 29 -6.10 38.00 20.60
CA LEU A 29 -7.51 38.44 20.59
C LEU A 29 -8.32 37.93 21.80
N LEU A 30 -8.03 36.70 22.27
CA LEU A 30 -8.65 36.11 23.46
C LEU A 30 -8.17 36.76 24.77
N ILE A 31 -6.96 37.31 24.78
CA ILE A 31 -6.43 38.07 25.92
C ILE A 31 -7.09 39.46 25.96
N TYR A 32 -7.28 40.11 24.81
CA TYR A 32 -7.97 41.39 24.71
C TYR A 32 -9.47 41.32 25.00
N SER A 33 -10.16 40.20 24.75
CA SER A 33 -11.60 40.08 25.10
C SER A 33 -11.84 39.83 26.59
N ASN A 34 -10.79 39.55 27.37
CA ASN A 34 -10.87 39.17 28.78
C ASN A 34 -10.17 40.22 29.68
N LEU A 35 -10.26 41.50 29.30
CA LEU A 35 -9.69 42.68 29.96
C LEU A 35 -10.34 42.99 31.32
N ASN A 36 -10.39 42.02 32.24
CA ASN A 36 -10.65 42.26 33.65
C ASN A 36 -9.70 41.50 34.61
N GLY A 37 -8.57 40.97 34.12
CA GLY A 37 -7.54 40.44 35.01
C GLY A 37 -6.37 39.77 34.31
N ASN A 38 -5.15 40.21 34.66
CA ASN A 38 -3.83 39.67 34.33
C ASN A 38 -3.45 39.53 32.83
N PHE A 39 -2.58 40.45 32.40
CA PHE A 39 -1.92 40.49 31.08
C PHE A 39 -0.86 39.38 30.86
N ASP A 40 -0.72 38.42 31.77
CA ASP A 40 0.47 37.55 31.85
C ASP A 40 0.28 36.11 31.37
N ILE A 41 -0.87 35.77 30.79
CA ILE A 41 -1.14 34.37 30.40
C ILE A 41 -1.21 34.26 28.87
N ILE A 42 -0.07 34.48 28.21
CA ILE A 42 0.12 33.85 26.89
C ILE A 42 0.09 32.34 27.14
N SER A 43 -0.91 31.67 26.60
CA SER A 43 -0.98 30.21 26.66
C SER A 43 0.32 29.60 26.11
N PHE A 44 0.82 28.52 26.72
CA PHE A 44 2.03 27.82 26.29
C PHE A 44 2.06 27.55 24.78
N ASN A 45 0.89 27.24 24.19
CA ASN A 45 0.71 27.02 22.76
C ASN A 45 1.01 28.26 21.91
N GLY A 46 0.64 29.46 22.39
CA GLY A 46 0.96 30.72 21.72
C GLY A 46 2.46 31.03 21.72
N ILE A 47 3.16 30.71 22.82
CA ILE A 47 4.62 30.82 22.89
C ILE A 47 5.26 29.84 21.90
N LEU A 48 4.82 28.59 21.91
CA LEU A 48 5.36 27.54 21.04
C LEU A 48 5.14 27.87 19.55
N ALA A 49 3.95 28.34 19.19
CA ALA A 49 3.60 28.72 17.82
C ALA A 49 4.42 29.92 17.30
N SER A 50 4.72 30.88 18.16
CA SER A 50 5.33 32.15 17.73
C SER A 50 6.86 32.11 17.79
N TYR A 51 7.43 31.64 18.89
CA TYR A 51 8.87 31.73 19.12
C TYR A 51 9.65 30.53 18.59
N ILE A 52 9.01 29.36 18.49
CA ILE A 52 9.69 28.13 18.06
C ILE A 52 9.20 27.72 16.67
N LEU A 53 7.89 27.64 16.47
CA LEU A 53 7.32 27.11 15.23
C LEU A 53 7.50 28.05 14.04
N TYR A 54 7.28 29.36 14.20
CA TYR A 54 7.42 30.32 13.10
C TYR A 54 8.85 30.33 12.49
N PRO A 55 9.94 30.43 13.28
CA PRO A 55 11.30 30.29 12.73
C PRO A 55 11.54 28.94 12.07
N LEU A 56 10.95 27.87 12.59
CA LEU A 56 11.07 26.53 12.02
C LEU A 56 10.37 26.41 10.66
N CYS A 57 9.15 26.96 10.52
CA CYS A 57 8.43 27.01 9.25
C CYS A 57 9.15 27.88 8.21
N PHE A 58 9.82 28.94 8.64
CA PHE A 58 10.69 29.71 7.76
C PHE A 58 11.93 28.91 7.33
N LEU A 59 12.56 28.18 8.27
CA LEU A 59 13.71 27.32 7.98
C LEU A 59 13.35 26.18 7.01
N THR A 60 12.18 25.54 7.17
CA THR A 60 11.71 24.51 6.22
C THR A 60 11.50 25.07 4.82
N PHE A 61 11.01 26.31 4.71
CA PHE A 61 10.87 27.01 3.43
C PHE A 61 12.23 27.29 2.78
N ILE A 62 13.21 27.82 3.52
CA ILE A 62 14.56 28.05 3.00
C ILE A 62 15.22 26.73 2.58
N MET A 63 15.07 25.67 3.37
CA MET A 63 15.61 24.36 3.02
C MET A 63 14.98 23.79 1.75
N ALA A 64 13.70 24.06 1.48
CA ALA A 64 13.06 23.67 0.22
C ALA A 64 13.73 24.35 -0.99
N ILE A 65 14.07 25.64 -0.87
CA ILE A 65 14.80 26.38 -1.90
C ILE A 65 16.21 25.81 -2.08
N VAL A 66 16.93 25.58 -0.98
CA VAL A 66 18.29 25.01 -1.02
C VAL A 66 18.31 23.66 -1.73
N ILE A 67 17.29 22.82 -1.50
CA ILE A 67 17.15 21.50 -2.13
C ILE A 67 16.75 21.60 -3.61
N ALA A 68 16.06 22.67 -4.01
CA ALA A 68 15.69 22.90 -5.40
C ALA A 68 16.92 23.18 -6.30
N LEU A 69 18.04 23.66 -5.73
CA LEU A 69 19.25 23.92 -6.51
C LEU A 69 19.95 22.62 -6.96
N PRO A 70 20.41 22.56 -8.22
CA PRO A 70 21.15 21.41 -8.73
C PRO A 70 22.48 21.23 -7.96
N ASN A 71 22.92 19.97 -7.83
CA ASN A 71 24.19 19.55 -7.19
C ASN A 71 24.34 19.79 -5.68
N ILE A 72 23.29 20.23 -4.96
CA ILE A 72 23.34 20.42 -3.50
C ILE A 72 22.88 19.19 -2.71
N SER A 73 22.02 18.35 -3.26
CA SER A 73 21.48 17.18 -2.54
C SER A 73 22.55 16.19 -2.04
N GLN A 74 23.74 16.16 -2.67
CA GLN A 74 24.84 15.27 -2.30
C GLN A 74 25.94 15.96 -1.48
N LYS A 75 25.83 17.28 -1.24
CA LYS A 75 26.78 17.99 -0.41
C LYS A 75 26.55 17.60 1.05
N LYS A 76 27.64 17.37 1.76
CA LYS A 76 27.64 17.09 3.20
C LYS A 76 27.90 18.40 3.94
N ILE A 77 27.07 18.69 4.93
CA ILE A 77 27.28 19.78 5.90
C ILE A 77 27.42 19.07 7.25
N LEU A 78 28.48 19.36 8.01
CA LEU A 78 28.73 18.71 9.31
C LEU A 78 28.76 17.16 9.22
N ASN A 79 29.33 16.61 8.14
CA ASN A 79 29.39 15.16 7.86
C ASN A 79 28.03 14.47 7.68
N VAL A 80 26.91 15.21 7.67
CA VAL A 80 25.56 14.71 7.41
C VAL A 80 25.09 15.21 6.04
N GLU A 81 24.36 14.35 5.32
CA GLU A 81 23.74 14.71 4.06
C GLU A 81 22.63 15.76 4.29
N ILE A 82 22.61 16.80 3.44
CA ILE A 82 21.60 17.89 3.52
C ILE A 82 20.17 17.34 3.47
N THR A 83 19.94 16.25 2.74
CA THR A 83 18.66 15.54 2.67
C THR A 83 18.18 15.02 4.03
N LYS A 84 19.09 14.46 4.84
CA LYS A 84 18.77 13.94 6.19
C LYS A 84 18.49 15.08 7.17
N ILE A 85 19.28 16.15 7.11
CA ILE A 85 19.06 17.35 7.93
C ILE A 85 17.67 17.93 7.64
N ASN A 86 17.30 18.03 6.37
CA ASN A 86 15.98 18.50 5.96
C ASN A 86 14.84 17.64 6.51
N SER A 87 14.96 16.31 6.42
CA SER A 87 13.97 15.40 7.00
C SER A 87 13.80 15.61 8.50
N ILE A 88 14.90 15.79 9.25
CA ILE A 88 14.84 16.08 10.70
C ILE A 88 14.08 17.39 10.97
N ILE A 89 14.37 18.45 10.22
CA ILE A 89 13.70 19.75 10.37
C ILE A 89 12.20 19.61 10.06
N ILE A 90 11.82 18.86 9.02
CA ILE A 90 10.42 18.60 8.68
C ILE A 90 9.69 17.90 9.83
N TYR A 91 10.25 16.82 10.38
CA TYR A 91 9.61 16.10 11.49
C TYR A 91 9.51 16.96 12.74
N LEU A 92 10.56 17.72 13.07
CA LEU A 92 10.54 18.64 14.21
C LEU A 92 9.46 19.72 14.03
N THR A 93 9.34 20.28 12.82
CA THR A 93 8.32 21.28 12.47
C THR A 93 6.91 20.73 12.58
N THR A 94 6.69 19.51 12.12
CA THR A 94 5.37 18.87 12.26
C THR A 94 5.02 18.59 13.71
N LEU A 95 5.98 18.10 14.51
CA LEU A 95 5.76 17.81 15.93
C LEU A 95 5.44 19.08 16.72
N VAL A 96 6.29 20.09 16.62
CA VAL A 96 6.07 21.40 17.27
C VAL A 96 4.80 22.06 16.73
N GLY A 97 4.50 21.87 15.46
CA GLY A 97 3.33 22.41 14.79
C GLY A 97 2.01 21.89 15.35
N ILE A 98 1.93 20.58 15.56
CA ILE A 98 0.76 19.94 16.18
C ILE A 98 0.63 20.38 17.64
N LEU A 99 1.74 20.51 18.38
CA LEU A 99 1.72 20.98 19.77
C LEU A 99 1.29 22.46 19.89
N GLY A 100 1.78 23.33 19.02
CA GLY A 100 1.53 24.77 19.11
C GLY A 100 0.20 25.20 18.47
N CYS A 101 -0.06 24.76 17.23
CA CYS A 101 -1.20 25.21 16.43
C CYS A 101 -2.33 24.17 16.33
N THR A 102 -2.15 22.96 16.87
CA THR A 102 -3.17 21.88 16.91
C THR A 102 -3.84 21.64 15.56
N ILE A 103 -5.15 21.90 15.45
CA ILE A 103 -5.98 21.63 14.27
C ILE A 103 -5.54 22.50 13.08
N TYR A 104 -5.09 23.73 13.33
CA TYR A 104 -4.69 24.67 12.27
C TYR A 104 -3.40 24.24 11.55
N PHE A 105 -2.64 23.32 12.14
CA PHE A 105 -1.41 22.81 11.55
C PHE A 105 -1.59 21.51 10.76
N ILE A 106 -2.79 20.95 10.71
CA ILE A 106 -3.04 19.69 9.99
C ILE A 106 -2.76 19.83 8.49
N ILE A 107 -3.25 20.90 7.86
CA ILE A 107 -3.05 21.15 6.42
C ILE A 107 -1.54 21.37 6.11
N PRO A 108 -0.81 22.26 6.81
CA PRO A 108 0.65 22.37 6.67
C PRO A 108 1.39 21.05 6.86
N ALA A 109 1.04 20.27 7.90
CA ALA A 109 1.69 18.99 8.20
C ALA A 109 1.51 17.97 7.08
N LEU A 110 0.30 17.85 6.52
CA LEU A 110 0.02 16.98 5.37
C LEU A 110 0.87 17.36 4.15
N SER A 111 1.00 18.66 3.88
CA SER A 111 1.81 19.14 2.75
C SER A 111 3.31 18.88 2.95
N LEU A 112 3.82 19.02 4.18
CA LEU A 112 5.21 18.72 4.53
C LEU A 112 5.52 17.22 4.43
N LEU A 113 4.60 16.35 4.86
CA LEU A 113 4.79 14.89 4.91
C LEU A 113 4.34 14.16 3.63
N ILE A 114 3.94 14.87 2.57
CA ILE A 114 3.36 14.26 1.37
C ILE A 114 4.26 13.19 0.74
N ASN A 115 5.57 13.39 0.82
CA ASN A 115 6.55 12.47 0.26
C ASN A 115 6.49 11.12 0.99
N ASP A 116 6.54 11.15 2.31
CA ASP A 116 6.46 9.96 3.17
C ASP A 116 5.10 9.28 3.05
N LEU A 117 4.03 10.06 2.97
CA LEU A 117 2.68 9.56 2.70
C LEU A 117 2.61 8.83 1.35
N THR A 118 3.28 9.36 0.32
CA THR A 118 3.35 8.72 -1.00
C THR A 118 4.09 7.38 -0.94
N TYR A 119 5.17 7.29 -0.16
CA TYR A 119 5.88 6.03 0.06
C TYR A 119 5.02 5.02 0.82
N ALA A 120 4.38 5.45 1.90
CA ALA A 120 3.46 4.61 2.68
C ALA A 120 2.28 4.10 1.82
N PHE A 121 1.71 4.96 0.98
CA PHE A 121 0.62 4.58 0.08
C PHE A 121 1.06 3.56 -0.97
N LYS A 122 2.24 3.73 -1.57
CA LYS A 122 2.79 2.75 -2.52
C LYS A 122 3.03 1.39 -1.87
N TYR A 123 3.58 1.39 -0.66
CA TYR A 123 3.79 0.18 0.11
C TYR A 123 2.45 -0.51 0.44
N CYS A 124 1.45 0.25 0.91
CA CYS A 124 0.12 -0.27 1.18
C CYS A 124 -0.54 -0.85 -0.07
N LYS A 125 -0.49 -0.12 -1.20
CA LYS A 125 -1.00 -0.58 -2.49
C LYS A 125 -0.32 -1.87 -2.95
N SER A 126 1.00 -1.96 -2.80
CA SER A 126 1.74 -3.19 -3.14
C SER A 126 1.32 -4.36 -2.26
N LYS A 127 1.14 -4.14 -0.96
CA LYS A 127 0.69 -5.18 -0.03
C LYS A 127 -0.72 -5.66 -0.35
N ILE A 128 -1.64 -4.73 -0.66
CA ILE A 128 -3.02 -5.06 -1.07
C ILE A 128 -3.01 -5.86 -2.37
N ASN A 129 -2.26 -5.42 -3.38
CA ASN A 129 -2.18 -6.14 -4.66
C ASN A 129 -1.58 -7.54 -4.49
N ASN A 130 -0.53 -7.69 -3.69
CA ASN A 130 0.09 -9.00 -3.44
C ASN A 130 -0.89 -9.96 -2.73
N ASN A 131 -1.61 -9.45 -1.72
CA ASN A 131 -2.63 -10.24 -1.02
C ASN A 131 -3.78 -10.63 -1.96
N LEU A 132 -4.24 -9.72 -2.83
CA LEU A 132 -5.27 -10.01 -3.83
C LEU A 132 -4.81 -11.09 -4.82
N THR A 133 -3.57 -11.02 -5.32
CA THR A 133 -3.02 -12.08 -6.20
C THR A 133 -2.83 -13.42 -5.51
N LEU A 134 -2.58 -13.44 -4.20
CA LEU A 134 -2.53 -14.69 -3.43
C LEU A 134 -3.93 -15.28 -3.28
N THR A 135 -4.93 -14.47 -2.92
CA THR A 135 -6.33 -14.93 -2.81
C THR A 135 -6.90 -15.41 -4.16
N ILE A 136 -6.56 -14.75 -5.28
CA ILE A 136 -6.96 -15.23 -6.61
C ILE A 136 -6.29 -16.56 -6.95
N LYS A 137 -5.00 -16.73 -6.65
CA LYS A 137 -4.32 -18.02 -6.85
C LYS A 137 -4.89 -19.13 -5.98
N ASP A 138 -5.23 -18.86 -4.73
CA ASP A 138 -5.81 -19.87 -3.84
C ASP A 138 -7.22 -20.28 -4.32
N ASN A 139 -8.05 -19.33 -4.78
CA ASN A 139 -9.36 -19.62 -5.34
C ASN A 139 -9.30 -20.34 -6.70
N ASP A 140 -8.36 -19.96 -7.58
CA ASP A 140 -8.16 -20.63 -8.87
C ASP A 140 -7.62 -22.06 -8.68
N ILE A 141 -6.72 -22.29 -7.71
CA ILE A 141 -6.18 -23.62 -7.41
C ILE A 141 -7.26 -24.52 -6.77
N GLU A 142 -8.13 -23.99 -5.91
CA GLU A 142 -9.22 -24.77 -5.30
C GLU A 142 -10.37 -25.07 -6.30
N GLN A 143 -10.76 -24.13 -7.17
CA GLN A 143 -11.79 -24.39 -8.19
C GLN A 143 -11.30 -25.31 -9.32
N ASP A 144 -10.08 -25.13 -9.82
CA ASP A 144 -9.55 -25.89 -10.96
C ASP A 144 -9.16 -27.33 -10.55
N SER A 145 -8.93 -27.60 -9.26
CA SER A 145 -8.67 -28.96 -8.77
C SER A 145 -9.94 -29.77 -8.49
N GLN A 146 -11.06 -29.15 -8.09
CA GLN A 146 -12.35 -29.83 -7.91
C GLN A 146 -13.11 -30.04 -9.23
N GLU A 147 -13.13 -29.08 -10.16
CA GLU A 147 -13.80 -29.26 -11.45
C GLU A 147 -13.07 -30.26 -12.37
N LEU A 148 -11.74 -30.30 -12.31
CA LEU A 148 -10.93 -31.24 -13.09
C LEU A 148 -11.02 -32.69 -12.58
N SER A 149 -11.14 -32.90 -11.25
CA SER A 149 -11.32 -34.25 -10.69
C SER A 149 -12.66 -34.85 -11.09
N ASP A 150 -13.76 -34.11 -10.91
CA ASP A 150 -15.11 -34.61 -11.18
C ASP A 150 -15.33 -34.87 -12.69
N THR A 151 -14.79 -34.02 -13.56
CA THR A 151 -14.88 -34.21 -15.02
C THR A 151 -14.05 -35.41 -15.49
N SER A 152 -12.88 -35.64 -14.88
CA SER A 152 -12.00 -36.77 -15.24
C SER A 152 -12.58 -38.13 -14.83
N GLU A 153 -13.26 -38.21 -13.67
CA GLU A 153 -13.92 -39.44 -13.21
C GLU A 153 -15.14 -39.80 -14.06
N GLN A 154 -15.96 -38.82 -14.45
CA GLN A 154 -17.10 -39.02 -15.36
C GLN A 154 -16.65 -39.45 -16.76
N LEU A 155 -15.56 -38.87 -17.27
CA LEU A 155 -15.02 -39.22 -18.58
C LEU A 155 -14.38 -40.61 -18.58
N LEU A 156 -13.69 -41.00 -17.51
CA LEU A 156 -13.10 -42.33 -17.36
C LEU A 156 -14.17 -43.42 -17.22
N SER A 157 -15.23 -43.17 -16.44
CA SER A 157 -16.36 -44.09 -16.29
C SER A 157 -17.10 -44.31 -17.61
N THR A 158 -17.34 -43.24 -18.38
CA THR A 158 -17.97 -43.33 -19.70
C THR A 158 -17.12 -44.15 -20.68
N LYS A 159 -15.80 -43.91 -20.72
CA LYS A 159 -14.86 -44.70 -21.53
C LYS A 159 -14.85 -46.18 -21.13
N THR A 160 -14.93 -46.45 -19.83
CA THR A 160 -14.95 -47.80 -19.26
C THR A 160 -16.24 -48.54 -19.62
N GLU A 161 -17.40 -47.88 -19.51
CA GLU A 161 -18.69 -48.45 -19.93
C GLU A 161 -18.72 -48.75 -21.44
N MET A 162 -18.20 -47.84 -22.26
CA MET A 162 -18.08 -48.04 -23.70
C MET A 162 -17.18 -49.24 -24.03
N ALA A 163 -16.04 -49.38 -23.34
CA ALA A 163 -15.14 -50.52 -23.51
C ALA A 163 -15.83 -51.85 -23.14
N ILE A 164 -16.59 -51.90 -22.03
CA ILE A 164 -17.35 -53.08 -21.61
C ILE A 164 -18.42 -53.45 -22.65
N ASN A 165 -19.17 -52.47 -23.15
CA ASN A 165 -20.18 -52.70 -24.19
C ASN A 165 -19.58 -53.26 -25.49
N LEU A 166 -18.39 -52.80 -25.87
CA LEU A 166 -17.70 -53.30 -27.06
C LEU A 166 -17.10 -54.69 -26.82
N LEU A 167 -16.57 -54.96 -25.62
CA LEU A 167 -16.10 -56.29 -25.23
C LEU A 167 -17.24 -57.32 -25.25
N ASN A 168 -18.42 -56.96 -24.73
CA ASN A 168 -19.61 -57.82 -24.74
C ASN A 168 -20.14 -58.11 -26.15
N LYS A 169 -19.85 -57.23 -27.10
CA LYS A 169 -20.14 -57.43 -28.53
C LYS A 169 -19.03 -58.22 -29.26
N ASN A 170 -18.05 -58.77 -28.55
CA ASN A 170 -16.88 -59.47 -29.10
C ASN A 170 -16.05 -58.63 -30.09
N ALA A 171 -15.98 -57.30 -29.89
CA ALA A 171 -15.14 -56.44 -30.71
C ALA A 171 -13.64 -56.72 -30.48
N ASN A 172 -12.82 -56.42 -31.48
CA ASN A 172 -11.37 -56.62 -31.41
C ASN A 172 -10.74 -55.68 -30.36
N MET A 173 -9.81 -56.19 -29.56
CA MET A 173 -9.08 -55.43 -28.54
C MET A 173 -8.46 -54.15 -29.10
N ASN A 174 -7.81 -54.22 -30.26
CA ASN A 174 -7.16 -53.08 -30.90
C ASN A 174 -8.16 -51.98 -31.31
N PHE A 175 -9.39 -52.39 -31.65
CA PHE A 175 -10.46 -51.45 -31.99
C PHE A 175 -11.03 -50.77 -30.75
N ILE A 176 -11.15 -51.49 -29.63
CA ILE A 176 -11.67 -50.95 -28.37
C ILE A 176 -10.70 -49.92 -27.79
N THR A 177 -9.39 -50.19 -27.83
CA THR A 177 -8.37 -49.26 -27.35
C THR A 177 -8.29 -48.01 -28.23
N GLU A 178 -8.44 -48.14 -29.55
CA GLU A 178 -8.48 -47.01 -30.47
C GLU A 178 -9.72 -46.11 -30.23
N VAL A 179 -10.90 -46.70 -30.02
CA VAL A 179 -12.16 -45.94 -29.85
C VAL A 179 -12.26 -45.30 -28.47
N THR A 180 -11.81 -45.99 -27.41
CA THR A 180 -11.95 -45.49 -26.03
C THR A 180 -10.73 -44.71 -25.55
N GLY A 181 -9.58 -44.87 -26.20
CA GLY A 181 -8.30 -44.31 -25.78
C GLY A 181 -7.75 -44.91 -24.48
N LEU A 182 -8.30 -46.04 -24.02
CA LEU A 182 -7.82 -46.79 -22.85
C LEU A 182 -6.64 -47.69 -23.25
N SER A 183 -5.74 -47.96 -22.31
CA SER A 183 -4.60 -48.86 -22.57
C SER A 183 -5.04 -50.30 -22.73
N GLU A 184 -4.29 -51.08 -23.52
CA GLU A 184 -4.55 -52.51 -23.75
C GLU A 184 -4.60 -53.30 -22.44
N ASP A 185 -3.71 -53.00 -21.49
CA ASP A 185 -3.69 -53.63 -20.18
C ASP A 185 -4.98 -53.38 -19.39
N TYR A 186 -5.50 -52.15 -19.44
CA TYR A 186 -6.73 -51.76 -18.74
C TYR A 186 -7.95 -52.50 -19.32
N VAL A 187 -8.08 -52.54 -20.65
CA VAL A 187 -9.19 -53.25 -21.32
C VAL A 187 -9.08 -54.77 -21.12
N SER A 188 -7.87 -55.32 -21.08
CA SER A 188 -7.66 -56.75 -20.79
C SER A 188 -8.10 -57.13 -19.37
N ASN A 189 -7.89 -56.24 -18.39
CA ASN A 189 -8.35 -56.43 -17.01
C ASN A 189 -9.88 -56.34 -16.91
N LEU A 190 -10.51 -55.42 -17.65
CA LEU A 190 -11.98 -55.36 -17.75
C LEU A 190 -12.57 -56.65 -18.32
N LYS A 191 -11.96 -57.21 -19.37
CA LYS A 191 -12.37 -58.50 -19.96
C LYS A 191 -12.29 -59.65 -18.93
N ARG A 192 -11.25 -59.66 -18.08
CA ARG A 192 -11.09 -60.68 -17.03
C ARG A 192 -12.15 -60.55 -15.93
N VAL A 193 -12.46 -59.32 -15.50
CA VAL A 193 -13.44 -59.04 -14.45
C VAL A 193 -14.88 -59.38 -14.90
N ASP A 194 -15.22 -59.13 -16.17
CA ASP A 194 -16.56 -59.46 -16.70
C ASP A 194 -16.74 -60.98 -16.87
N LEU A 195 -15.67 -61.70 -17.23
CA LEU A 195 -15.67 -63.18 -17.28
C LEU A 195 -15.82 -63.84 -15.91
N THR A 196 -15.43 -63.17 -14.83
CA THR A 196 -15.62 -63.66 -13.45
C THR A 196 -17.00 -63.36 -12.86
N LYS A 197 -17.84 -62.56 -13.54
CA LYS A 197 -19.20 -62.22 -13.10
C LYS A 197 -20.30 -63.14 -13.68
N LYS A 198 -19.92 -64.14 -14.47
CA LYS A 198 -20.84 -65.05 -15.17
C LYS A 198 -20.93 -66.43 -14.54
#